data_AF-A0A091SRL3-F1
#
_entry.id   AF-A0A091SRL3-F1
#
_cell.length_a   1.000
_cell.length_b   1.000
_cell.length_c   1.000
_cell.angle_alpha   90.00
_cell.angle_beta   90.00
_cell.angle_gamma   90.00
#
_symmetry.space_group_name_H-M   'P 1'
#
loop_
_entity.id
_entity.type
_entity.pdbx_description
1 polymer ?
#
loop_
_entity_poly.entity_id
_entity_poly.type
_entity_poly.pdbx_seq_one_letter_code
_entity_poly.pdbx_strand_id
1 'polypeptide(L)'
;MSQIPGKKLNGTTAQSQDLVPCPTCGRCFAQDVLLRHDPIRKKVFNKKRKPFSSLKQRLQGTDITTVKKQPPQKVSLKLKHVLCLLLFPLQKQPGKKSNWRQHHEDFINTIRSAKQVTKALKEGHPLPPPPPPSINLDYIQCPHCSRRFNEAAAERHIKFCEEQAARRAFAAKTT
;
A
#
# COMPACT_ATOMS: atom_id res chain seq x y z
N MET A 1 -45.89 -8.74 24.13
CA MET A 1 -45.94 -10.20 23.89
C MET A 1 -46.47 -10.44 22.50
N SER A 2 -45.63 -10.94 21.58
CA SER A 2 -46.04 -11.62 20.34
C SER A 2 -44.79 -12.26 19.77
N GLN A 3 -44.60 -13.54 20.11
CA GLN A 3 -43.45 -14.35 19.72
C GLN A 3 -43.64 -14.78 18.26
N ILE A 4 -42.62 -14.59 17.42
CA ILE A 4 -42.60 -15.12 16.05
C ILE A 4 -42.12 -16.58 16.13
N PRO A 5 -42.82 -17.56 15.54
CA PRO A 5 -42.44 -18.96 15.61
C PRO A 5 -41.18 -19.22 14.78
N GLY A 6 -40.16 -19.77 15.44
CA GLY A 6 -38.92 -20.21 14.79
C GLY A 6 -39.18 -21.35 13.81
N LYS A 7 -38.98 -21.08 12.52
CA LYS A 7 -38.81 -22.14 11.50
C LYS A 7 -37.52 -22.89 11.82
N LYS A 8 -37.65 -24.05 12.47
CA LYS A 8 -36.61 -25.06 12.56
C LYS A 8 -36.36 -25.61 11.16
N LEU A 9 -35.26 -25.23 10.54
CA LEU A 9 -34.74 -25.98 9.40
C LEU A 9 -33.93 -27.18 9.94
N ASN A 10 -34.68 -28.28 10.12
CA ASN A 10 -34.29 -29.65 9.80
C ASN A 10 -32.80 -29.91 9.52
N GLY A 11 -32.14 -30.52 10.51
CA GLY A 11 -30.88 -31.24 10.33
C GLY A 11 -31.10 -32.44 9.40
N THR A 12 -30.50 -32.37 8.22
CA THR A 12 -30.47 -33.48 7.27
C THR A 12 -29.41 -34.47 7.73
N THR A 13 -29.93 -35.62 8.15
CA THR A 13 -29.34 -36.96 8.21
C THR A 13 -27.99 -37.09 7.51
N ALA A 14 -26.97 -37.51 8.27
CA ALA A 14 -25.71 -38.04 7.78
C ALA A 14 -25.97 -39.34 6.98
N GLN A 15 -26.48 -39.23 5.76
CA GLN A 15 -26.23 -40.25 4.77
C GLN A 15 -24.79 -40.06 4.31
N SER A 16 -23.98 -41.08 4.54
CA SER A 16 -22.71 -41.32 3.85
C SER A 16 -22.97 -41.31 2.35
N GLN A 17 -23.03 -40.13 1.75
CA GLN A 17 -23.01 -39.99 0.30
C GLN A 17 -21.62 -40.43 -0.13
N ASP A 18 -21.54 -41.43 -1.00
CA ASP A 18 -20.29 -41.84 -1.62
C ASP A 18 -19.66 -40.63 -2.32
N LEU A 19 -18.66 -40.03 -1.67
CA LEU A 19 -17.99 -38.83 -2.16
C LEU A 19 -16.94 -39.25 -3.18
N VAL A 20 -17.19 -38.90 -4.43
CA VAL A 20 -16.28 -39.23 -5.54
C VAL A 20 -15.32 -38.05 -5.78
N PRO A 21 -14.01 -38.29 -5.95
CA PRO A 21 -13.05 -37.24 -6.26
C PRO A 21 -13.19 -36.73 -7.70
N CYS A 22 -13.13 -35.41 -7.88
CA CYS A 22 -13.07 -34.83 -9.21
C CYS A 22 -11.70 -35.08 -9.87
N PRO A 23 -11.64 -35.57 -11.13
CA PRO A 23 -10.39 -35.92 -11.80
C PRO A 23 -9.47 -34.72 -12.09
N THR A 24 -10.01 -33.50 -12.15
CA THR A 24 -9.25 -32.29 -12.51
C THR A 24 -8.80 -31.46 -11.30
N CYS A 25 -9.40 -31.63 -10.13
CA CYS A 25 -9.07 -30.82 -8.94
C CYS A 25 -8.86 -31.61 -7.65
N GLY A 26 -9.12 -32.91 -7.64
CA GLY A 26 -8.92 -33.80 -6.49
C GLY A 26 -9.85 -33.57 -5.31
N ARG A 27 -10.82 -32.64 -5.41
CA ARG A 27 -11.81 -32.41 -4.36
C ARG A 27 -12.93 -33.45 -4.46
N CYS A 28 -13.40 -33.95 -3.32
CA CYS A 28 -14.46 -34.94 -3.24
C CYS A 28 -15.84 -34.26 -3.17
N PHE A 29 -16.79 -34.78 -3.95
CA PHE A 29 -18.14 -34.24 -4.04
C PHE A 29 -19.16 -35.38 -4.05
N ALA A 30 -20.38 -35.08 -3.60
CA ALA A 30 -21.53 -35.95 -3.88
C ALA A 30 -21.80 -35.99 -5.39
N GLN A 31 -22.37 -37.09 -5.89
CA GLN A 31 -22.52 -37.33 -7.33
C GLN A 31 -23.25 -36.19 -8.05
N ASP A 32 -24.36 -35.66 -7.51
CA ASP A 32 -25.09 -34.53 -8.11
C ASP A 32 -24.24 -33.25 -8.21
N VAL A 33 -23.45 -32.96 -7.18
CA VAL A 33 -22.56 -31.80 -7.18
C VAL A 33 -21.41 -31.99 -8.17
N LEU A 34 -20.90 -33.22 -8.30
CA LEU A 34 -19.83 -33.55 -9.24
C LEU A 34 -20.28 -33.33 -10.70
N LEU A 35 -21.51 -33.70 -11.04
CA LEU A 35 -22.08 -33.47 -12.39
C LEU A 35 -22.08 -31.99 -12.79
N ARG A 36 -22.33 -31.08 -11.85
CA ARG A 36 -22.27 -29.63 -12.09
C ARG A 36 -20.85 -29.07 -12.00
N HIS A 37 -20.04 -29.61 -11.10
CA HIS A 37 -18.67 -29.15 -10.86
C HIS A 37 -17.72 -29.48 -12.02
N ASP A 38 -17.78 -30.70 -12.57
CA ASP A 38 -16.86 -31.19 -13.60
C ASP A 38 -16.80 -30.31 -14.87
N PRO A 39 -17.92 -29.94 -15.54
CA PRO A 39 -17.87 -29.09 -16.73
C PRO A 39 -17.34 -27.69 -16.44
N ILE A 40 -17.65 -27.11 -15.28
CA ILE A 40 -17.17 -25.78 -14.87
C ILE A 40 -15.68 -25.83 -14.61
N ARG A 41 -15.22 -26.84 -13.85
CA ARG A 41 -13.82 -26.99 -13.50
C ARG A 41 -12.95 -27.21 -14.73
N LYS A 42 -13.37 -28.07 -15.66
CA LYS A 42 -12.71 -28.26 -16.97
C LYS A 42 -12.63 -26.94 -17.75
N LYS A 43 -13.73 -26.17 -17.80
CA LYS A 43 -13.77 -24.86 -18.49
C LYS A 43 -12.84 -23.82 -17.86
N VAL A 44 -12.70 -23.80 -16.53
CA VAL A 44 -11.81 -22.87 -15.82
C VAL A 44 -10.34 -23.32 -15.92
N PHE A 45 -10.07 -24.61 -15.82
CA PHE A 45 -8.72 -25.15 -15.87
C PHE A 45 -8.09 -25.01 -17.27
N ASN A 46 -8.85 -25.31 -18.32
CA ASN A 46 -8.36 -25.23 -19.70
C ASN A 46 -8.24 -23.78 -20.21
N LYS A 47 -8.96 -22.82 -19.61
CA LYS A 47 -8.93 -21.42 -20.01
C LYS A 47 -8.05 -20.61 -19.06
N LYS A 48 -6.79 -20.38 -19.45
CA LYS A 48 -5.95 -19.36 -18.80
C LYS A 48 -6.59 -17.99 -19.03
N ARG A 49 -7.23 -17.43 -17.99
CA ARG A 49 -7.78 -16.07 -18.04
C ARG A 49 -6.63 -15.09 -18.27
N LYS A 50 -6.85 -14.09 -19.13
CA LYS A 50 -5.89 -13.00 -19.30
C LYS A 50 -5.67 -12.31 -17.95
N PRO A 51 -4.43 -11.99 -17.56
CA PRO A 51 -4.18 -11.21 -16.35
C PRO A 51 -5.01 -9.94 -16.36
N PHE A 52 -5.76 -9.74 -15.28
CA PHE A 52 -6.56 -8.54 -15.13
C PHE A 52 -5.64 -7.32 -15.03
N SER A 53 -5.89 -6.31 -15.86
CA SER A 53 -5.12 -5.06 -15.86
C SER A 53 -6.03 -3.92 -15.42
N SER A 54 -5.76 -3.39 -14.22
CA SER A 54 -6.49 -2.26 -13.66
C SER A 54 -6.44 -1.02 -14.56
N LEU A 55 -5.31 -0.79 -15.23
CA LEU A 55 -5.17 0.30 -16.20
C LEU A 55 -6.15 0.13 -17.37
N LYS A 56 -6.23 -1.08 -17.95
CA LYS A 56 -7.14 -1.35 -19.07
C LYS A 56 -8.60 -1.19 -18.66
N GLN A 57 -8.97 -1.66 -17.47
CA GLN A 57 -10.35 -1.49 -16.99
C GLN A 57 -10.70 -0.02 -16.75
N ARG A 58 -9.77 0.79 -16.22
CA ARG A 58 -10.00 2.23 -16.02
C ARG A 58 -10.16 3.01 -17.32
N LEU A 59 -9.54 2.53 -18.41
CA LEU A 59 -9.59 3.17 -19.73
C LEU A 59 -10.77 2.68 -20.59
N GLN A 60 -11.40 1.55 -20.24
CA GLN A 60 -12.60 1.11 -20.96
C GLN A 60 -13.75 2.09 -20.70
N GLY A 61 -14.31 2.66 -21.77
CA GLY A 61 -15.43 3.61 -21.69
C GLY A 61 -15.03 5.08 -21.55
N THR A 62 -13.74 5.40 -21.63
CA THR A 62 -13.25 6.78 -21.72
C THR A 62 -12.64 7.03 -23.11
N ASP A 63 -12.97 8.13 -23.77
CA ASP A 63 -12.38 8.56 -25.07
C ASP A 63 -10.92 9.07 -24.93
N ILE A 64 -10.25 8.73 -23.83
CA ILE A 64 -8.85 9.07 -23.60
C ILE A 64 -8.01 8.13 -24.45
N THR A 65 -7.69 8.59 -25.67
CA THR A 65 -6.68 7.96 -26.53
C THR A 65 -5.42 7.69 -25.71
N THR A 66 -5.01 6.43 -25.72
CA THR A 66 -3.87 5.89 -24.98
C THR A 66 -2.65 6.80 -25.07
N VAL A 67 -2.45 7.68 -24.08
CA VAL A 67 -1.13 8.25 -23.82
C VAL A 67 -0.29 7.07 -23.39
N LYS A 68 0.47 6.53 -24.35
CA LYS A 68 1.45 5.47 -24.18
C LYS A 68 2.30 5.89 -22.98
N LYS A 69 2.03 5.32 -21.79
CA LYS A 69 2.98 5.42 -20.69
C LYS A 69 4.23 4.75 -21.22
N GLN A 70 5.19 5.58 -21.61
CA GLN A 70 6.54 5.14 -21.91
C GLN A 70 6.94 4.23 -20.74
N PRO A 71 7.40 2.99 -20.99
CA PRO A 71 8.10 2.28 -19.93
C PRO A 71 9.21 3.20 -19.42
N PRO A 72 9.60 3.16 -18.12
CA PRO A 72 10.75 3.91 -17.66
C PRO A 72 11.90 3.54 -18.59
N GLN A 73 12.27 4.49 -19.47
CA GLN A 73 13.24 4.23 -20.49
C GLN A 73 14.53 3.97 -19.72
N LYS A 74 14.98 2.71 -19.74
CA LYS A 74 16.41 2.46 -19.65
C LYS A 74 16.98 3.24 -20.82
N VAL A 75 17.46 4.44 -20.53
CA VAL A 75 18.01 5.37 -21.50
C VAL A 75 19.21 4.69 -22.14
N SER A 76 18.96 3.99 -23.25
CA SER A 76 20.02 3.62 -24.18
C SER A 76 20.41 4.92 -24.86
N LEU A 77 21.31 5.63 -24.18
CA LEU A 77 22.10 6.71 -24.73
C LEU A 77 22.66 6.24 -26.06
N LYS A 78 22.24 6.91 -27.14
CA LYS A 78 23.14 7.30 -28.22
C LYS A 78 22.40 8.37 -29.03
N LEU A 79 23.09 9.48 -29.26
CA LEU A 79 22.83 10.51 -30.26
C LEU A 79 22.00 11.76 -29.92
N LYS A 80 21.11 11.78 -28.92
CA LYS A 80 20.40 13.04 -28.56
C LYS A 80 21.09 13.92 -27.51
N HIS A 81 22.20 13.47 -26.93
CA HIS A 81 22.86 14.15 -25.79
C HIS A 81 23.71 15.36 -26.17
N VAL A 82 24.21 15.47 -27.41
CA VAL A 82 25.26 16.46 -27.72
C VAL A 82 24.70 17.89 -27.74
N LEU A 83 23.49 18.09 -28.27
CA LEU A 83 22.92 19.45 -28.40
C LEU A 83 22.32 19.99 -27.08
N CYS A 84 21.88 19.11 -26.17
CA CYS A 84 21.30 19.52 -24.89
C CYS A 84 22.37 19.82 -23.82
N LEU A 85 23.56 19.21 -23.92
CA LEU A 85 24.65 19.37 -22.95
C LEU A 85 25.27 20.78 -22.92
N LEU A 86 25.15 21.55 -24.00
CA LEU A 86 25.79 22.87 -24.11
C LEU A 86 24.97 24.03 -23.52
N LEU A 87 23.67 23.82 -23.27
CA LEU A 87 22.75 24.90 -22.85
C LEU A 87 22.15 24.71 -21.45
N PHE A 88 22.22 23.50 -20.86
CA PHE A 88 21.64 23.22 -19.55
C PHE A 88 22.51 22.20 -18.80
N PRO A 89 23.18 22.58 -17.69
CA PRO A 89 23.76 21.60 -16.79
C PRO A 89 22.60 20.84 -16.14
N LEU A 90 22.27 19.66 -16.68
CA LEU A 90 21.31 18.76 -16.05
C LEU A 90 21.96 18.21 -14.78
N GLN A 91 21.78 18.93 -13.69
CA GLN A 91 22.13 18.47 -12.35
C GLN A 91 21.25 17.27 -12.04
N LYS A 92 21.72 16.07 -12.40
CA LYS A 92 21.08 14.80 -12.07
C LYS A 92 21.06 14.73 -10.55
N GLN A 93 19.89 15.00 -9.97
CA GLN A 93 19.63 14.74 -8.56
C GLN A 93 20.01 13.28 -8.29
N PRO A 94 20.85 12.98 -7.28
CA PRO A 94 21.19 11.60 -6.94
C PRO A 94 19.89 10.86 -6.68
N GLY A 95 19.65 9.79 -7.43
CA GLY A 95 18.42 9.00 -7.33
C GLY A 95 18.20 8.60 -5.88
N LYS A 96 17.16 9.16 -5.25
CA LYS A 96 16.84 8.87 -3.85
C LYS A 96 16.53 7.39 -3.75
N LYS A 97 17.38 6.67 -3.02
CA LYS A 97 17.19 5.25 -2.69
C LYS A 97 15.89 5.17 -1.88
N SER A 98 14.91 4.42 -2.38
CA SER A 98 13.64 4.22 -1.68
C SER A 98 13.88 3.54 -0.34
N ASN A 99 13.47 4.20 0.74
CA ASN A 99 13.65 3.72 2.10
C ASN A 99 12.52 2.77 2.57
N TRP A 100 11.93 2.03 1.62
CA TRP A 100 10.75 1.18 1.87
C TRP A 100 10.99 0.11 2.95
N ARG A 101 12.18 -0.52 2.97
CA ARG A 101 12.49 -1.58 3.95
C ARG A 101 12.46 -1.02 5.38
N GLN A 102 13.05 0.15 5.62
CA GLN A 102 13.05 0.77 6.93
C GLN A 102 11.64 1.21 7.34
N HIS A 103 10.87 1.84 6.44
CA HIS A 103 9.49 2.20 6.75
C HIS A 103 8.60 0.98 7.07
N HIS A 104 8.83 -0.14 6.38
CA HIS A 104 8.13 -1.38 6.67
C HIS A 104 8.51 -1.94 8.04
N GLU A 105 9.80 -2.00 8.35
CA GLU A 105 10.29 -2.47 9.65
C GLU A 105 9.79 -1.60 10.80
N ASP A 106 9.86 -0.27 10.65
CA ASP A 106 9.34 0.69 11.63
C ASP A 106 7.85 0.52 11.88
N PHE A 107 7.07 0.30 10.82
CA PHE A 107 5.64 0.00 10.94
C PHE A 107 5.42 -1.31 11.71
N ILE A 108 6.12 -2.38 11.36
CA ILE A 108 6.00 -3.68 12.04
C ILE A 108 6.39 -3.56 13.52
N ASN A 109 7.45 -2.82 13.84
CA ASN A 109 7.90 -2.59 15.22
C ASN A 109 6.88 -1.77 16.03
N THR A 110 6.25 -0.76 15.40
CA THR A 110 5.16 0.03 16.01
C THR A 110 3.97 -0.87 16.36
N ILE A 111 3.57 -1.77 15.46
CA ILE A 111 2.47 -2.72 15.74
C ILE A 111 2.83 -3.69 16.86
N ARG A 112 4.06 -4.22 16.89
CA ARG A 112 4.50 -5.15 17.95
C ARG A 112 4.53 -4.47 19.32
N SER A 113 5.08 -3.26 19.42
CA SER A 113 5.14 -2.51 20.68
C SER A 113 3.74 -2.17 21.20
N ALA A 114 2.81 -1.74 20.33
CA ALA A 114 1.41 -1.51 20.72
C ALA A 114 0.74 -2.78 21.28
N LYS A 115 1.02 -3.95 20.68
CA LYS A 115 0.53 -5.24 21.21
C LYS A 115 1.14 -5.59 22.58
N GLN A 116 2.41 -5.25 22.82
CA GLN A 116 3.03 -5.46 24.13
C GLN A 116 2.40 -4.57 25.21
N VAL A 117 2.13 -3.30 24.91
CA VAL A 117 1.43 -2.38 25.82
C VAL A 117 0.05 -2.93 26.20
N THR A 118 -0.74 -3.34 25.21
CA THR A 118 -2.08 -3.91 25.48
C THR A 118 -2.03 -5.22 26.27
N LYS A 119 -0.98 -6.03 26.11
CA LYS A 119 -0.77 -7.23 26.92
C LYS A 119 -0.43 -6.88 28.37
N ALA A 120 0.52 -5.98 28.59
CA ALA A 120 0.93 -5.55 29.93
C ALA A 120 -0.24 -4.96 30.73
N LEU A 121 -1.08 -4.14 30.08
CA LEU A 121 -2.30 -3.58 30.69
C LEU A 121 -3.30 -4.66 31.13
N LYS A 122 -3.45 -5.75 30.37
CA LYS A 122 -4.36 -6.86 30.73
C LYS A 122 -3.82 -7.71 31.87
N GLU A 123 -2.51 -7.91 31.90
CA GLU A 123 -1.82 -8.74 32.90
C GLU A 123 -1.49 -7.95 34.19
N GLY A 124 -1.77 -6.64 34.23
CA GLY A 124 -1.48 -5.78 35.40
C GLY A 124 0.01 -5.51 35.62
N HIS A 125 0.86 -5.80 34.63
CA HIS A 125 2.30 -5.54 34.69
C HIS A 125 2.59 -4.06 34.32
N PRO A 126 3.71 -3.45 34.77
CA PRO A 126 4.04 -2.09 34.40
C PRO A 126 4.19 -1.94 32.89
N LEU A 127 3.81 -0.77 32.41
CA LEU A 127 3.88 -0.44 30.99
C LEU A 127 5.32 -0.58 30.48
N PRO A 128 5.53 -1.23 29.31
CA PRO A 128 6.85 -1.24 28.69
C PRO A 128 7.25 0.19 28.33
N PRO A 129 8.56 0.53 28.39
CA PRO A 129 9.03 1.86 28.04
C PRO A 129 8.64 2.19 26.58
N PRO A 130 8.30 3.46 26.29
CA PRO A 130 7.88 3.86 24.95
C PRO A 130 8.99 3.54 23.93
N PRO A 131 8.64 2.99 22.76
CA PRO A 131 9.62 2.67 21.73
C PRO A 131 10.35 3.95 21.27
N PRO A 132 11.65 3.85 20.90
CA PRO A 132 12.40 4.99 20.40
C PRO A 132 11.70 5.62 19.18
N PRO A 133 11.68 6.97 19.08
CA PRO A 133 11.07 7.64 17.94
C PRO A 133 11.82 7.24 16.65
N SER A 134 11.08 6.66 15.69
CA SER A 134 11.61 6.40 14.34
C SER A 134 11.94 7.76 13.69
N ILE A 135 13.23 8.00 13.48
CA ILE A 135 13.72 9.17 12.77
C ILE A 135 13.76 8.79 11.28
N ASN A 136 12.73 9.20 10.54
CA ASN A 136 12.74 9.10 9.09
C ASN A 136 13.91 9.94 8.55
N LEU A 137 14.91 9.27 7.97
CA LEU A 137 16.13 9.90 7.41
C LEU A 137 15.82 10.85 6.24
N ASP A 138 14.65 10.72 5.62
CA ASP A 138 14.21 11.53 4.48
C ASP A 138 13.62 12.89 4.88
N TYR A 139 13.51 13.18 6.18
CA TYR A 139 12.90 14.43 6.65
C TYR A 139 13.96 15.50 6.90
N ILE A 140 13.77 16.66 6.28
CA ILE A 140 14.63 17.83 6.41
C ILE A 140 14.13 18.65 7.61
N GLN A 141 15.06 19.07 8.47
CA GLN A 141 14.76 19.93 9.62
C GLN A 141 14.83 21.41 9.19
N CYS A 142 13.78 22.16 9.51
CA CYS A 142 13.76 23.61 9.27
C CYS A 142 14.72 24.33 10.23
N PRO A 143 15.60 25.23 9.73
CA PRO A 143 16.54 25.96 10.59
C PRO A 143 15.87 27.02 11.48
N HIS A 144 14.68 27.49 11.14
CA HIS A 144 14.00 28.58 11.86
C HIS A 144 13.06 28.10 12.97
N CYS A 145 12.41 26.94 12.80
CA CYS A 145 11.45 26.43 13.78
C CYS A 145 11.75 25.02 14.29
N SER A 146 12.85 24.39 13.83
CA SER A 146 13.28 23.02 14.19
C SER A 146 12.28 21.90 13.86
N ARG A 147 11.15 22.19 13.20
CA ARG A 147 10.19 21.18 12.73
C ARG A 147 10.76 20.40 11.55
N ARG A 148 10.44 19.11 11.46
CA ARG A 148 10.88 18.19 10.41
C ARG A 148 9.78 17.99 9.37
N PHE A 149 10.13 18.08 8.10
CA PHE A 149 9.19 17.92 6.98
C PHE A 149 9.77 16.99 5.92
N ASN A 150 8.92 16.34 5.13
CA ASN A 150 9.37 15.76 3.87
C ASN A 150 9.91 16.86 2.95
N GLU A 151 10.78 16.51 2.00
CA GLU A 151 11.47 17.49 1.15
C GLU A 151 10.56 18.49 0.42
N ALA A 152 9.49 18.04 -0.23
CA ALA A 152 8.57 18.92 -0.93
C ALA A 152 7.78 19.85 0.01
N ALA A 153 7.50 19.40 1.23
CA ALA A 153 6.92 20.24 2.27
C ALA A 153 7.96 21.18 2.88
N ALA A 154 9.20 20.73 3.06
CA ALA A 154 10.31 21.51 3.56
C ALA A 154 10.62 22.68 2.64
N GLU A 155 10.66 22.48 1.32
CA GLU A 155 10.88 23.55 0.34
C GLU A 155 9.87 24.71 0.46
N ARG A 156 8.59 24.39 0.66
CA ARG A 156 7.53 25.39 0.86
C ARG A 156 7.56 25.98 2.27
N HIS A 157 7.79 25.13 3.27
CA HIS A 157 7.78 25.53 4.67
C HIS A 157 8.96 26.44 5.01
N ILE A 158 10.18 26.11 4.57
CA ILE A 158 11.39 26.85 4.93
C ILE A 158 11.27 28.31 4.48
N LYS A 159 10.83 28.57 3.24
CA LYS A 159 10.62 29.93 2.72
C LYS A 159 9.63 30.74 3.58
N PHE A 160 8.46 30.15 3.85
CA PHE A 160 7.45 30.81 4.68
C PHE A 160 7.92 31.01 6.13
N CYS A 161 8.61 30.01 6.69
CA CYS A 161 9.06 30.03 8.07
C CYS A 161 10.19 31.03 8.29
N GLU A 162 11.05 31.23 7.30
CA GLU A 162 12.08 32.27 7.28
C GLU A 162 11.46 33.66 7.36
N GLU A 163 10.52 33.97 6.46
CA GLU A 163 9.79 35.25 6.46
C GLU A 163 9.05 35.49 7.78
N GLN A 164 8.38 34.46 8.29
CA GLN A 164 7.64 34.55 9.54
C GLN A 164 8.57 34.75 10.74
N ALA A 165 9.74 34.09 10.75
CA ALA A 165 10.75 34.26 11.79
C ALA A 165 11.34 35.67 11.75
N ALA A 166 11.64 36.20 10.56
CA ALA A 166 12.09 37.58 10.39
C ALA A 166 11.08 38.58 10.96
N ARG A 167 9.79 38.47 10.56
CA ARG A 167 8.71 39.35 11.08
C ARG A 167 8.59 39.31 12.60
N ARG A 168 8.65 38.11 13.19
CA ARG A 168 8.62 37.94 14.66
C ARG A 168 9.82 38.57 15.34
N ALA A 169 11.01 38.43 14.75
CA ALA A 169 12.23 39.04 15.27
C ALA A 169 12.20 40.57 15.21
N PHE A 170 11.56 41.17 14.20
CA PHE A 170 11.33 42.62 14.16
C PHE A 170 10.31 43.06 15.21
N ALA A 171 9.17 42.36 15.34
CA ALA A 171 8.15 42.68 16.33
C ALA A 171 8.67 42.60 17.78
N ALA A 172 9.53 41.63 18.07
CA ALA A 172 10.17 41.47 19.38
C ALA A 172 11.23 42.55 19.69
N LYS A 173 11.67 43.33 18.70
CA LYS A 173 12.63 44.43 18.88
C LYS A 173 11.95 45.80 19.00
N THR A 174 10.69 45.92 18.58
CA THR A 174 9.89 47.14 18.70
C THR A 174 9.05 47.22 19.97
N THR A 175 9.09 46.19 20.83
CA THR A 175 8.49 46.16 22.17
C THR A 175 9.61 46.18 23.20
#